data_AF-A0A928DKA9-F1
#
_entry.id   AF-A0A928DKA9-F1
#
_cell.length_a   1.000
_cell.length_b   1.000
_cell.length_c   1.000
_cell.angle_alpha   90.00
_cell.angle_beta   90.00
_cell.angle_gamma   90.00
#
_symmetry.space_group_name_H-M   'P 1'
#
loop_
_entity.id
_entity.type
_entity.pdbx_description
1 polymer ?
#
loop_
_entity_poly.entity_id
_entity_poly.type
_entity_poly.pdbx_seq_one_letter_code
_entity_poly.pdbx_strand_id
1 'polypeptide(L)'
;MEYPECVAEAQIRIRRQLQLSLLNREDIMYETVFSHPSKLTLIRQAREFGYFVRLFFICTESPRINIDRVAERFAKGGHTVPGDKVSSRYNRALMYGADALRLVQRGYVYDNSKSAKETEKSFELLFRTMDGNALKLYSSPDTWPQAYRYFLQDVEAPGD
;
A
#
# COMPACT_ATOMS: atom_id res chain seq x y z
N MET A 1 16.86 -18.95 1.47
CA MET A 1 16.09 -19.16 0.22
C MET A 1 16.50 -18.06 -0.73
N GLU A 2 17.37 -18.39 -1.67
CA GLU A 2 17.86 -17.49 -2.72
C GLU A 2 16.68 -16.96 -3.53
N TYR A 3 16.67 -15.65 -3.80
CA TYR A 3 15.73 -15.09 -4.76
C TYR A 3 16.18 -15.54 -6.15
N PRO A 4 15.27 -16.05 -7.02
CA PRO A 4 15.64 -16.37 -8.39
C PRO A 4 16.26 -15.13 -9.06
N GLU A 5 17.38 -15.29 -9.77
CA GLU A 5 18.11 -14.18 -10.41
C GLU A 5 17.20 -13.30 -11.26
N CYS A 6 16.25 -13.92 -11.98
CA CYS A 6 15.27 -13.21 -12.81
C CYS A 6 14.38 -12.23 -12.00
N VAL A 7 14.10 -12.52 -10.72
CA VAL A 7 13.34 -11.63 -9.83
C VAL A 7 14.19 -10.43 -9.42
N ALA A 8 15.48 -10.65 -9.14
CA ALA A 8 16.41 -9.57 -8.80
C ALA A 8 16.63 -8.64 -10.02
N GLU A 9 16.88 -9.21 -11.20
CA GLU A 9 17.03 -8.46 -12.45
C GLU A 9 15.77 -7.68 -12.80
N ALA A 10 14.59 -8.28 -12.68
CA ALA A 10 13.32 -7.59 -12.90
C ALA A 10 13.16 -6.37 -11.96
N GLN A 11 13.54 -6.52 -10.68
CA GLN A 11 13.50 -5.40 -9.74
C GLN A 11 14.49 -4.29 -10.10
N ILE A 12 15.69 -4.63 -10.58
CA ILE A 12 16.68 -3.64 -11.05
C ILE A 12 16.13 -2.90 -12.27
N ARG A 13 15.58 -3.63 -13.26
CA ARG A 13 15.01 -3.04 -14.47
C ARG A 13 13.86 -2.09 -14.15
N ILE A 14 12.93 -2.50 -13.29
CA ILE A 14 11.80 -1.66 -12.85
C ILE A 14 12.31 -0.40 -12.15
N ARG A 15 13.29 -0.53 -11.24
CA ARG A 15 13.87 0.65 -10.56
C ARG A 15 14.51 1.61 -11.55
N ARG A 16 15.26 1.10 -12.53
CA ARG A 16 15.91 1.92 -13.56
C ARG A 16 14.88 2.65 -14.41
N GLN A 17 13.86 1.95 -14.89
CA GLN A 17 12.79 2.56 -15.70
C GLN A 17 12.06 3.65 -14.92
N LEU A 18 11.74 3.38 -13.65
CA LEU A 18 11.09 4.34 -12.78
C LEU A 18 11.92 5.62 -12.57
N GLN A 19 13.24 5.49 -12.39
CA GLN A 19 14.13 6.64 -12.26
C GLN A 19 14.24 7.42 -13.58
N LEU A 20 14.32 6.75 -14.72
CA LEU A 20 14.33 7.40 -16.03
C LEU A 20 13.03 8.17 -16.29
N SER A 21 11.87 7.57 -16.02
CA SER A 21 10.58 8.23 -16.17
C SER A 21 10.44 9.45 -15.25
N LEU A 22 10.96 9.39 -14.01
CA LEU A 22 11.01 10.55 -13.11
C LEU A 22 11.84 11.70 -13.68
N LEU A 23 13.03 11.39 -14.23
CA LEU A 23 13.91 12.39 -14.85
C LEU A 23 13.26 13.01 -16.10
N ASN A 24 12.55 12.20 -16.88
CA ASN A 24 11.84 12.63 -18.09
C ASN A 24 10.50 13.32 -17.80
N ARG A 25 10.06 13.38 -16.55
CA ARG A 25 8.76 13.95 -16.13
C ARG A 25 7.55 13.27 -16.78
N GLU A 26 7.64 11.96 -17.00
CA GLU A 26 6.55 11.14 -17.53
C GLU A 26 5.54 10.78 -16.44
N ASP A 27 4.26 10.65 -16.78
CA ASP A 27 3.24 10.10 -15.87
C ASP A 27 3.51 8.62 -15.60
N ILE A 28 3.50 8.23 -14.31
CA ILE A 28 3.88 6.88 -13.89
C ILE A 28 2.82 6.30 -12.94
N MET A 29 2.49 5.03 -13.15
CA MET A 29 1.79 4.20 -12.17
C MET A 29 2.73 3.08 -11.71
N TYR A 30 2.86 2.92 -10.39
CA TYR A 30 3.76 1.92 -9.82
C TYR A 30 3.08 1.07 -8.73
N GLU A 31 2.83 -0.20 -9.06
CA GLU A 31 2.30 -1.19 -8.12
C GLU A 31 3.42 -1.81 -7.29
N THR A 32 3.23 -1.89 -5.97
CA THR A 32 4.20 -2.53 -5.07
C THR A 32 3.55 -2.97 -3.76
N VAL A 33 4.16 -3.96 -3.09
CA VAL A 33 3.76 -4.38 -1.72
C VAL A 33 4.08 -3.30 -0.67
N PHE A 34 4.86 -2.29 -1.02
CA PHE A 34 5.17 -1.15 -0.15
C PHE A 34 5.91 -1.49 1.17
N SER A 35 6.62 -2.63 1.21
CA SER A 35 7.25 -3.14 2.44
C SER A 35 8.74 -2.78 2.61
N HIS A 36 9.23 -1.72 1.95
CA HIS A 36 10.65 -1.33 1.97
C HIS A 36 10.79 0.20 2.00
N PRO A 37 11.70 0.78 2.81
CA PRO A 37 11.80 2.22 3.01
C PRO A 37 12.11 3.01 1.72
N SER A 38 12.73 2.37 0.72
CA SER A 38 12.98 3.00 -0.60
C SER A 38 11.71 3.50 -1.30
N LYS A 39 10.51 3.05 -0.90
CA LYS A 39 9.25 3.56 -1.46
C LYS A 39 8.91 4.95 -0.94
N LEU A 40 9.25 5.24 0.32
CA LEU A 40 9.16 6.60 0.86
C LEU A 40 10.17 7.52 0.18
N THR A 41 11.40 7.05 -0.05
CA THR A 41 12.42 7.81 -0.81
C THR A 41 11.92 8.16 -2.21
N LEU A 42 11.31 7.20 -2.92
CA LEU A 42 10.72 7.42 -4.24
C LEU A 42 9.64 8.52 -4.22
N ILE A 43 8.73 8.49 -3.24
CA ILE A 43 7.68 9.51 -3.12
C ILE A 43 8.29 10.90 -2.90
N ARG A 44 9.30 11.01 -2.02
CA ARG A 44 9.99 12.28 -1.78
C ARG A 44 10.65 12.81 -3.05
N GLN A 45 11.39 11.96 -3.76
CA GLN A 45 12.00 12.30 -5.05
C GLN A 45 10.95 12.78 -6.04
N ALA A 46 9.86 12.03 -6.24
CA ALA A 46 8.80 12.42 -7.16
C ALA A 46 8.26 13.82 -6.82
N ARG A 47 8.04 14.14 -5.54
CA ARG A 47 7.62 15.48 -5.12
C ARG A 47 8.65 16.56 -5.41
N GLU A 48 9.93 16.29 -5.17
CA GLU A 48 11.04 17.21 -5.51
C GLU A 48 11.09 17.50 -7.02
N PHE A 49 10.78 16.51 -7.86
CA PHE A 49 10.64 16.67 -9.31
C PHE A 49 9.34 17.36 -9.75
N GLY A 50 8.48 17.77 -8.81
CA GLY A 50 7.24 18.51 -9.08
C GLY A 50 6.02 17.63 -9.37
N TYR A 51 6.09 16.33 -9.10
CA TYR A 51 4.94 15.45 -9.32
C TYR A 51 3.81 15.67 -8.32
N PHE A 52 2.58 15.55 -8.82
CA PHE A 52 1.42 15.28 -8.00
C PHE A 52 1.31 13.78 -7.72
N VAL A 53 1.57 13.37 -6.48
CA VAL A 53 1.57 11.95 -6.09
C VAL A 53 0.21 11.58 -5.51
N ARG A 54 -0.40 10.54 -6.09
CA ARG A 54 -1.57 9.84 -5.54
C ARG A 54 -1.17 8.47 -5.02
N LEU A 55 -1.54 8.19 -3.77
CA LEU A 55 -1.40 6.86 -3.17
C LEU A 55 -2.76 6.19 -3.03
N PHE A 56 -2.88 4.98 -3.56
CA PHE A 56 -3.97 4.07 -3.28
C PHE A 56 -3.41 2.92 -2.45
N PHE A 57 -3.73 2.89 -1.16
CA PHE A 57 -3.26 1.86 -0.25
C PHE A 57 -4.40 0.89 0.06
N ILE A 58 -4.20 -0.39 -0.27
CA ILE A 58 -5.18 -1.45 -0.05
C ILE A 58 -4.66 -2.35 1.06
N CYS A 59 -5.45 -2.48 2.13
CA CYS A 59 -5.13 -3.29 3.29
C CYS A 59 -6.21 -4.32 3.59
N THR A 60 -5.89 -5.21 4.52
CA THR A 60 -6.78 -6.26 5.04
C THR A 60 -6.59 -6.31 6.54
N GLU A 61 -7.61 -6.72 7.29
CA GLU A 61 -7.67 -6.65 8.75
C GLU A 61 -6.65 -7.56 9.43
N SER A 62 -6.17 -8.56 8.69
CA SER A 62 -5.21 -9.54 9.16
C SER A 62 -4.30 -10.02 8.03
N PRO A 63 -2.99 -10.25 8.30
CA PRO A 63 -2.09 -10.87 7.33
C PRO A 63 -2.55 -12.27 6.91
N ARG A 64 -3.37 -12.94 7.75
CA ARG A 64 -3.93 -14.27 7.45
C ARG A 64 -4.76 -14.25 6.16
N ILE A 65 -5.57 -13.21 5.94
CA ILE A 65 -6.34 -13.05 4.69
C ILE A 65 -5.42 -13.04 3.47
N ASN A 66 -4.26 -12.38 3.57
CA ASN A 66 -3.30 -12.31 2.48
C ASN A 66 -2.60 -13.65 2.25
N ILE A 67 -2.30 -14.39 3.34
CA ILE A 67 -1.73 -15.74 3.27
C ILE A 67 -2.71 -16.68 2.57
N ASP A 68 -3.98 -16.67 2.99
CA ASP A 68 -5.02 -17.52 2.41
C ASP A 68 -5.23 -17.20 0.92
N ARG A 69 -5.26 -15.91 0.54
CA ARG A 69 -5.32 -15.48 -0.87
C ARG A 69 -4.08 -15.84 -1.69
N VAL A 70 -2.90 -15.95 -1.08
CA VAL A 70 -1.70 -16.49 -1.75
C VAL A 70 -1.86 -17.99 -1.97
N ALA A 71 -2.34 -18.73 -0.97
CA ALA A 71 -2.58 -20.17 -1.08
C ALA A 71 -3.64 -20.50 -2.14
N GLU A 72 -4.75 -19.76 -2.20
CA GLU A 72 -5.77 -19.92 -3.23
C GLU A 72 -5.23 -19.69 -4.65
N ARG A 73 -4.38 -18.66 -4.83
CA ARG A 73 -3.76 -18.39 -6.13
C ARG A 73 -2.73 -19.45 -6.49
N PHE A 74 -1.98 -19.95 -5.51
CA PHE A 74 -1.06 -21.07 -5.72
C PHE A 74 -1.80 -22.32 -6.19
N ALA A 75 -2.95 -22.64 -5.58
CA ALA A 75 -3.82 -23.75 -6.01
C ALA A 75 -4.35 -23.57 -7.45
N LYS A 76 -4.41 -22.33 -7.96
CA LYS A 76 -4.79 -21.99 -9.34
C LYS A 76 -3.60 -21.82 -10.29
N GLY A 77 -2.40 -22.27 -9.91
CA GLY A 77 -1.19 -22.23 -10.75
C GLY A 77 -0.31 -20.99 -10.58
N GLY A 78 -0.54 -20.16 -9.56
CA GLY A 78 0.33 -19.03 -9.20
C GLY A 78 1.60 -19.45 -8.46
N HIS A 79 2.44 -18.46 -8.09
CA HIS A 79 3.63 -18.70 -7.27
C HIS A 79 3.33 -18.67 -5.77
N THR A 80 4.04 -19.52 -5.01
CA THR A 80 3.96 -19.52 -3.54
C THR A 80 4.84 -18.43 -2.92
N VAL A 81 4.42 -17.92 -1.77
CA VAL A 81 5.20 -17.04 -0.91
C VAL A 81 5.09 -17.56 0.52
N PRO A 82 6.21 -17.77 1.24
CA PRO A 82 6.17 -18.18 2.64
C PRO A 82 5.32 -17.25 3.51
N GLY A 83 4.49 -17.81 4.40
CA GLY A 83 3.52 -17.04 5.21
C GLY A 83 4.17 -16.07 6.21
N ASP A 84 5.34 -16.41 6.73
CA ASP A 84 6.19 -15.54 7.55
C ASP A 84 6.63 -14.29 6.77
N LYS A 85 7.00 -14.48 5.49
CA LYS A 85 7.36 -13.39 4.58
C LYS A 85 6.17 -12.51 4.22
N VAL A 86 4.98 -13.09 4.06
CA VAL A 86 3.74 -12.31 3.88
C VAL A 86 3.45 -11.47 5.12
N SER A 87 3.51 -12.07 6.31
CA SER A 87 3.28 -11.39 7.59
C SER A 87 4.28 -10.25 7.85
N SER A 88 5.57 -10.50 7.63
CA SER A 88 6.63 -9.49 7.77
C SER A 88 6.45 -8.31 6.81
N ARG A 89 6.02 -8.60 5.57
CA ARG A 89 5.76 -7.54 4.58
C ARG A 89 4.51 -6.74 4.91
N TYR A 90 3.46 -7.40 5.39
CA TYR A 90 2.21 -6.78 5.80
C TYR A 90 2.44 -5.71 6.88
N ASN A 91 3.12 -6.05 7.97
CA ASN A 91 3.39 -5.10 9.05
C ASN A 91 4.20 -3.89 8.58
N ARG A 92 5.25 -4.13 7.77
CA ARG A 92 6.06 -3.04 7.17
C ARG A 92 5.25 -2.19 6.20
N ALA A 93 4.37 -2.80 5.41
CA ALA A 93 3.53 -2.08 4.46
C ALA A 93 2.55 -1.16 5.17
N LEU A 94 1.93 -1.59 6.28
CA LEU A 94 1.06 -0.73 7.08
C LEU A 94 1.82 0.47 7.65
N MET A 95 2.99 0.22 8.25
CA MET A 95 3.86 1.26 8.82
C MET A 95 4.30 2.27 7.75
N TYR A 96 4.92 1.81 6.67
CA TYR A 96 5.35 2.71 5.60
C TYR A 96 4.17 3.33 4.85
N GLY A 97 3.04 2.64 4.75
CA GLY A 97 1.81 3.17 4.18
C GLY A 97 1.32 4.39 4.97
N ALA A 98 1.32 4.32 6.30
CA ALA A 98 1.00 5.45 7.15
C ALA A 98 1.96 6.63 6.92
N ASP A 99 3.27 6.37 6.87
CA ASP A 99 4.26 7.41 6.55
C ASP A 99 4.05 8.02 5.16
N ALA A 100 3.72 7.19 4.17
CA ALA A 100 3.50 7.64 2.80
C ALA A 100 2.27 8.52 2.66
N LEU A 101 1.19 8.23 3.41
CA LEU A 101 -0.03 9.04 3.41
C LEU A 101 0.22 10.49 3.86
N ARG A 102 1.25 10.72 4.68
CA ARG A 102 1.73 12.05 5.12
C ARG A 102 2.55 12.77 4.06
N LEU A 103 3.21 12.00 3.20
CA LEU A 103 4.10 12.54 2.17
C LEU A 103 3.37 12.89 0.88
N VAL A 104 2.27 12.22 0.55
CA VAL A 104 1.57 12.42 -0.74
C VAL A 104 0.55 13.55 -0.69
N GLN A 105 0.30 14.17 -1.85
CA GLN A 105 -0.74 15.18 -1.98
C GLN A 105 -2.14 14.60 -1.88
N ARG A 106 -2.32 13.33 -2.28
CA ARG A 106 -3.60 12.63 -2.10
C ARG A 106 -3.43 11.16 -1.77
N GLY A 107 -3.98 10.74 -0.63
CA GLY A 107 -4.00 9.36 -0.19
C GLY A 107 -5.40 8.80 -0.11
N TYR A 108 -5.55 7.51 -0.39
CA TYR A 108 -6.77 6.74 -0.21
C TYR A 108 -6.43 5.43 0.47
N VAL A 109 -7.16 5.08 1.53
CA VAL A 109 -6.99 3.80 2.24
C VAL A 109 -8.25 2.97 2.10
N TYR A 110 -8.09 1.77 1.55
CA TYR A 110 -9.16 0.81 1.35
C TYR A 110 -8.97 -0.41 2.23
N ASP A 111 -10.06 -0.88 2.82
CA ASP A 111 -10.18 -2.19 3.41
C ASP A 111 -10.74 -3.18 2.38
N ASN A 112 -10.01 -4.26 2.13
CA ASN A 112 -10.40 -5.34 1.24
C ASN A 112 -10.47 -6.68 1.99
N SER A 113 -10.90 -6.66 3.25
CA SER A 113 -11.01 -7.86 4.09
C SER A 113 -12.17 -8.75 3.69
N LYS A 114 -13.31 -8.16 3.34
CA LYS A 114 -14.53 -8.89 2.97
C LYS A 114 -14.38 -9.48 1.57
N SER A 115 -14.90 -10.69 1.36
CA SER A 115 -14.92 -11.28 0.02
C SER A 115 -16.16 -10.83 -0.77
N ALA A 116 -16.05 -10.79 -2.10
CA ALA A 116 -17.21 -10.53 -2.97
C ALA A 116 -18.34 -11.58 -2.83
N LYS A 117 -18.07 -12.71 -2.18
CA LYS A 117 -19.08 -13.74 -1.88
C LYS A 117 -19.88 -13.42 -0.62
N GLU A 118 -19.37 -12.54 0.24
CA GLU A 118 -19.99 -12.17 1.52
C GLU A 118 -20.84 -10.90 1.40
N THR A 119 -20.53 -9.99 0.49
CA THR A 119 -21.19 -8.69 0.35
C THR A 119 -21.23 -8.17 -1.10
N GLU A 120 -22.27 -7.42 -1.47
CA GLU A 120 -22.37 -6.75 -2.80
C GLU A 120 -21.19 -5.80 -3.08
N LYS A 121 -20.61 -5.20 -2.03
CA LYS A 121 -19.36 -4.44 -2.10
C LYS A 121 -18.23 -5.26 -1.50
N SER A 122 -17.22 -5.60 -2.31
CA SER A 122 -16.07 -6.41 -1.89
C SER A 122 -14.96 -5.61 -1.20
N PHE A 123 -15.06 -4.29 -1.14
CA PHE A 123 -14.10 -3.42 -0.47
C PHE A 123 -14.76 -2.14 0.04
N GLU A 124 -14.11 -1.51 1.02
CA GLU A 124 -14.58 -0.30 1.69
C GLU A 124 -13.49 0.78 1.64
N LEU A 125 -13.86 2.01 1.25
CA LEU A 125 -12.97 3.16 1.43
C LEU A 125 -13.07 3.59 2.88
N LEU A 126 -11.95 3.57 3.61
CA LEU A 126 -11.92 3.96 5.02
C LEU A 126 -11.80 5.48 5.16
N PHE A 127 -10.78 6.06 4.53
CA PHE A 127 -10.53 7.50 4.56
C PHE A 127 -9.69 7.97 3.38
N ARG A 128 -9.67 9.29 3.21
CA ARG A 128 -8.77 9.97 2.26
C ARG A 128 -7.94 11.03 2.96
N THR A 129 -6.70 11.23 2.49
CA THR A 129 -5.83 12.32 2.91
C THR A 129 -5.64 13.35 1.79
N MET A 130 -5.42 14.60 2.19
CA MET A 130 -4.99 15.69 1.31
C MET A 130 -3.81 16.39 1.98
N ASP A 131 -2.68 16.45 1.28
CA ASP A 131 -1.42 17.02 1.76
C ASP A 131 -1.03 16.54 3.17
N GLY A 132 -1.17 15.23 3.38
CA GLY A 132 -0.86 14.56 4.63
C GLY A 132 -1.93 14.58 5.71
N ASN A 133 -2.96 15.43 5.59
CA ASN A 133 -4.03 15.54 6.58
C ASN A 133 -5.22 14.66 6.20
N ALA A 134 -5.85 13.99 7.17
CA ALA A 134 -7.10 13.29 6.91
C ALA A 134 -8.21 14.28 6.61
N LEU A 135 -8.81 14.13 5.43
CA LEU A 135 -9.83 15.08 4.96
C LEU A 135 -11.25 14.54 5.20
N LYS A 136 -11.42 13.22 5.12
CA LYS A 136 -12.74 12.60 5.28
C LYS A 136 -12.59 11.14 5.70
N LEU A 137 -13.28 10.81 6.78
CA LEU A 137 -13.56 9.44 7.20
C LEU A 137 -14.87 9.00 6.53
N TYR A 138 -14.85 7.84 5.89
CA TYR A 138 -16.02 7.24 5.24
C TYR A 138 -16.62 6.10 6.08
N SER A 139 -15.88 5.62 7.06
CA SER A 139 -16.36 4.78 8.15
C SER A 139 -15.74 5.18 9.49
N SER A 140 -16.36 4.74 10.59
CA SER A 140 -15.93 5.14 11.93
C SER A 140 -14.62 4.44 12.31
N PRO A 141 -13.57 5.18 12.71
CA PRO A 141 -12.33 4.63 13.26
C PRO A 141 -12.53 3.62 14.39
N ASP A 142 -13.57 3.79 15.21
CA ASP A 142 -13.88 2.89 16.33
C ASP A 142 -14.28 1.49 15.85
N THR A 143 -14.73 1.38 14.59
CA THR A 143 -15.13 0.12 13.97
C THR A 143 -14.01 -0.51 13.15
N TRP A 144 -12.86 0.16 13.02
CA TRP A 144 -11.76 -0.35 12.20
C TRP A 144 -11.01 -1.47 12.92
N PRO A 145 -10.55 -2.48 12.18
CA PRO A 145 -9.62 -3.48 12.69
C PRO A 145 -8.41 -2.87 13.40
N GLN A 146 -7.96 -3.55 14.45
CA GLN A 146 -6.80 -3.14 15.24
C GLN A 146 -5.55 -2.85 14.39
N ALA A 147 -5.36 -3.62 13.32
CA ALA A 147 -4.23 -3.45 12.39
C ALA A 147 -4.20 -2.06 11.73
N TYR A 148 -5.34 -1.36 11.64
CA TYR A 148 -5.43 -0.06 10.99
C TYR A 148 -5.11 1.09 11.94
N ARG A 149 -4.81 0.82 13.21
CA ARG A 149 -4.38 1.86 14.15
C ARG A 149 -3.09 2.58 13.71
N TYR A 150 -2.25 1.97 12.88
CA TYR A 150 -1.12 2.68 12.26
C TYR A 150 -1.56 3.94 11.50
N PHE A 151 -2.77 3.93 10.95
CA PHE A 151 -3.33 5.08 10.26
C PHE A 151 -3.96 6.10 11.21
N LEU A 152 -4.37 5.70 12.42
CA LEU A 152 -5.04 6.56 13.38
C LEU A 152 -4.10 7.30 14.31
N GLN A 153 -2.85 6.85 14.45
CA GLN A 153 -1.90 7.45 15.39
C GLN A 153 -1.63 8.94 15.14
N ASP A 154 -1.92 9.46 13.94
CA ASP A 154 -1.62 10.85 13.58
C ASP A 154 -2.67 11.48 12.65
N VAL A 155 -3.92 11.00 12.72
CA VAL A 155 -5.07 11.69 12.08
C VAL A 155 -5.57 12.71 13.08
N GLU A 156 -5.07 13.94 12.99
CA GLU A 156 -5.83 15.06 13.56
C GLU A 156 -7.16 15.09 12.82
N ALA A 157 -8.26 14.89 13.57
CA ALA A 157 -9.58 15.09 13.03
C ALA A 157 -9.63 16.53 12.46
N PRO A 158 -10.25 16.75 11.29
CA PRO A 158 -10.42 18.11 10.81
C PRO A 158 -11.10 18.92 11.91
N GLY A 159 -10.46 20.01 12.33
CA GLY A 159 -11.05 20.93 13.30
C GLY A 159 -12.40 21.40 12.77
N ASP A 160 -13.41 21.31 13.65
CA ASP A 160 -14.78 21.77 13.40
C ASP A 160 -14.84 23.26 12.96
#